data_AF-A0A1E4B7H1-F1
#
_entry.id   AF-A0A1E4B7H1-F1
#
_cell.length_a   1.000
_cell.length_b   1.000
_cell.length_c   1.000
_cell.angle_alpha   90.00
_cell.angle_beta   90.00
_cell.angle_gamma   90.00
#
_symmetry.space_group_name_H-M   'P 1'
#
loop_
_entity.id
_entity.type
_entity.pdbx_description
1 polymer ?
#
loop_
_entity_poly.entity_id
_entity_poly.type
_entity_poly.pdbx_seq_one_letter_code
_entity_poly.pdbx_strand_id
1 'polypeptide(L)'
;MPLLRPLVAGACLLVMPLALEAQAPVIRPPSPDTVPRPAPRAGDVASVDAIIAALYDVISGPAGARRDWTRFRSLMVPNARLMPTRPMPNGKAEVVMWSADDYVNSAGARLEQMGFFEREVHRVVESYGNITHVFSTYESRRTADLSEKPFARGINSIQLLRDGDRWWVVGIFWDAERPGNEIPAKYLPR
;
A
#
# COMPACT_ATOMS: atom_id res chain seq x y z
N MET A 1 50.51 -28.04 -63.86
CA MET A 1 49.67 -28.79 -62.90
C MET A 1 48.87 -27.77 -62.10
N PRO A 2 47.53 -27.78 -62.16
CA PRO A 2 46.70 -26.69 -61.68
C PRO A 2 46.51 -26.76 -60.16
N LEU A 3 46.67 -25.64 -59.47
CA LEU A 3 46.37 -25.48 -58.04
C LEU A 3 44.92 -25.04 -57.89
N LEU A 4 44.07 -25.94 -57.39
CA LEU A 4 42.70 -25.66 -56.97
C LEU A 4 42.70 -24.59 -55.86
N ARG A 5 41.95 -23.50 -56.05
CA ARG A 5 41.59 -22.57 -54.97
C ARG A 5 40.35 -23.09 -54.24
N PRO A 6 40.32 -23.14 -52.90
CA PRO A 6 39.12 -23.53 -52.19
C PRO A 6 38.13 -22.35 -52.14
N LEU A 7 36.86 -22.62 -52.44
CA LEU A 7 35.75 -21.72 -52.15
C LEU A 7 35.52 -21.70 -50.63
N VAL A 8 35.58 -20.51 -50.02
CA VAL A 8 35.10 -20.30 -48.65
C VAL A 8 33.63 -19.88 -48.74
N ALA A 9 32.72 -20.78 -48.35
CA ALA A 9 31.30 -20.46 -48.21
C ALA A 9 31.09 -19.71 -46.88
N GLY A 10 30.79 -18.41 -46.96
CA GLY A 10 30.42 -17.60 -45.81
C GLY A 10 28.99 -17.91 -45.37
N ALA A 11 28.83 -18.57 -44.23
CA ALA A 11 27.53 -18.75 -43.58
C ALA A 11 27.10 -17.43 -42.92
N CYS A 12 26.12 -16.73 -43.52
CA CYS A 12 25.42 -15.63 -42.86
C CYS A 12 24.48 -16.21 -41.79
N LEU A 13 24.89 -16.14 -40.52
CA LEU A 13 24.02 -16.37 -39.37
C LEU A 13 23.04 -15.20 -39.23
N LEU A 14 21.81 -15.40 -39.67
CA LEU A 14 20.67 -14.54 -39.35
C LEU A 14 20.39 -14.64 -37.84
N VAL A 15 20.90 -13.68 -37.07
CA VAL A 15 20.50 -13.49 -35.68
C VAL A 15 19.10 -12.87 -35.69
N MET A 16 18.07 -13.69 -35.53
CA MET A 16 16.73 -13.17 -35.26
C MET A 16 16.72 -12.56 -33.85
N PRO A 17 16.36 -11.28 -33.69
CA PRO A 17 16.22 -10.71 -32.36
C PRO A 17 15.05 -11.42 -31.68
N LEU A 18 15.31 -12.05 -30.54
CA LEU A 18 14.24 -12.50 -29.64
C LEU A 18 13.44 -11.24 -29.27
N ALA A 19 12.24 -11.11 -29.82
CA ALA A 19 11.28 -10.16 -29.30
C ALA A 19 10.94 -10.62 -27.88
N LEU A 20 11.46 -9.91 -26.89
CA LEU A 20 11.06 -10.09 -25.51
C LEU A 20 9.63 -9.58 -25.40
N GLU A 21 8.65 -10.45 -25.60
CA GLU A 21 7.25 -10.12 -25.36
C GLU A 21 7.11 -9.68 -23.90
N ALA A 22 6.67 -8.44 -23.71
CA ALA A 22 6.38 -7.93 -22.38
C ALA A 22 5.22 -8.73 -21.79
N GLN A 23 5.50 -9.61 -20.83
CA GLN A 23 4.46 -10.29 -20.05
C GLN A 23 3.48 -9.25 -19.49
N ALA A 24 2.18 -9.47 -19.71
CA ALA A 24 1.15 -8.62 -19.12
C ALA A 24 1.32 -8.62 -17.59
N PRO A 25 1.13 -7.47 -16.92
CA PRO A 25 1.24 -7.40 -15.46
C PRO A 25 0.21 -8.34 -14.83
N VAL A 26 0.69 -9.39 -14.15
CA VAL A 26 -0.16 -10.33 -13.43
C VAL A 26 -0.40 -9.76 -12.04
N ILE A 27 -1.54 -9.08 -11.86
CA ILE A 27 -2.02 -8.74 -10.53
C ILE A 27 -2.37 -10.05 -9.84
N ARG A 28 -1.58 -10.42 -8.82
CA ARG A 28 -1.83 -11.63 -8.05
C ARG A 28 -3.05 -11.43 -7.16
N PRO A 29 -4.02 -12.36 -7.14
CA PRO A 29 -5.09 -12.28 -6.18
C PRO A 29 -4.53 -12.36 -4.76
N PRO A 30 -5.14 -11.67 -3.79
CA PRO A 30 -4.75 -11.76 -2.39
C PRO A 30 -5.03 -13.17 -1.84
N SER A 31 -4.38 -13.51 -0.74
CA SER A 31 -4.74 -14.73 0.00
C SER A 31 -6.20 -14.66 0.46
N PRO A 32 -6.91 -15.80 0.57
CA PRO A 32 -8.24 -15.82 1.16
C PRO A 32 -8.23 -15.21 2.57
N ASP A 33 -9.13 -14.26 2.82
CA ASP A 33 -9.30 -13.71 4.17
C ASP A 33 -10.22 -14.64 4.97
N THR A 34 -9.59 -15.49 5.79
CA THR A 34 -10.28 -16.51 6.59
C THR A 34 -10.42 -16.12 8.06
N VAL A 35 -9.85 -14.99 8.48
CA VAL A 35 -9.83 -14.59 9.89
C VAL A 35 -11.14 -13.88 10.25
N PRO A 36 -11.90 -14.39 11.23
CA PRO A 36 -13.08 -13.71 11.74
C PRO A 36 -12.73 -12.30 12.24
N ARG A 37 -13.61 -11.34 11.97
CA ARG A 37 -13.43 -9.96 12.45
C ARG A 37 -13.77 -9.91 13.94
N PRO A 38 -12.80 -9.61 14.83
CA PRO A 38 -13.06 -9.50 16.26
C PRO A 38 -14.00 -8.33 16.56
N ALA A 39 -14.62 -8.34 17.75
CA ALA A 39 -15.36 -7.17 18.23
C ALA A 39 -14.43 -5.95 18.33
N PRO A 40 -14.83 -4.79 17.81
CA PRO A 40 -14.03 -3.58 17.90
C PRO A 40 -14.12 -2.99 19.30
N ARG A 41 -13.22 -2.05 19.61
CA ARG A 41 -13.51 -1.09 20.67
C ARG A 41 -14.60 -0.16 20.14
N ALA A 42 -15.70 0.03 20.88
CA ALA A 42 -16.85 0.82 20.40
C ALA A 42 -16.45 2.25 19.98
N GLY A 43 -15.51 2.86 20.71
CA GLY A 43 -14.98 4.18 20.39
C GLY A 43 -14.26 4.24 19.03
N ASP A 44 -13.52 3.19 18.65
CA ASP A 44 -12.74 3.17 17.40
C ASP A 44 -13.63 3.25 16.16
N VAL A 45 -14.92 2.88 16.26
CA VAL A 45 -15.79 2.67 15.09
C VAL A 45 -17.04 3.54 15.12
N ALA A 46 -17.07 4.51 16.05
CA ALA A 46 -18.21 5.40 16.28
C ALA A 46 -18.37 6.46 15.17
N SER A 47 -17.26 6.93 14.61
CA SER A 47 -17.22 8.00 13.59
C SER A 47 -16.12 7.77 12.56
N VAL A 48 -16.15 8.53 11.45
CA VAL A 48 -15.07 8.58 10.46
C VAL A 48 -13.75 8.98 11.13
N ASP A 49 -13.76 10.01 11.99
CA ASP A 49 -12.55 10.46 12.67
C ASP A 49 -11.96 9.39 13.59
N ALA A 50 -12.82 8.69 14.32
CA ALA A 50 -12.39 7.66 15.25
C ALA A 50 -11.76 6.45 14.53
N ILE A 51 -12.36 5.98 13.43
CA ILE A 51 -11.83 4.82 12.71
C ILE A 51 -10.54 5.13 11.97
N ILE A 52 -10.41 6.35 11.43
CA ILE A 52 -9.16 6.82 10.82
C ILE A 52 -8.06 6.95 11.89
N ALA A 53 -8.37 7.56 13.04
CA ALA A 53 -7.41 7.65 14.15
C ALA A 53 -6.97 6.26 14.63
N ALA A 54 -7.91 5.33 14.81
CA ALA A 54 -7.61 3.96 15.22
C ALA A 54 -6.75 3.20 14.19
N LEU A 55 -6.97 3.43 12.89
CA LEU A 55 -6.20 2.83 11.80
C LEU A 55 -4.73 3.28 11.83
N TYR A 56 -4.47 4.57 12.04
CA TYR A 56 -3.10 5.08 12.17
C TYR A 56 -2.43 4.66 13.48
N ASP A 57 -3.19 4.67 14.59
CA ASP A 57 -2.69 4.32 15.91
C ASP A 57 -2.26 2.84 15.99
N VAL A 58 -3.06 1.92 15.46
CA VAL A 58 -2.79 0.47 15.61
C VAL A 58 -1.53 -0.02 14.89
N ILE A 59 -1.09 0.68 13.83
CA ILE A 59 0.18 0.40 13.14
C ILE A 59 1.37 1.17 13.74
N SER A 60 1.12 2.07 14.68
CA SER A 60 2.09 3.03 15.23
C SER A 60 2.56 2.69 16.65
N GLY A 61 3.81 3.04 16.98
CA GLY A 61 4.45 2.82 18.28
C GLY A 61 5.95 2.46 18.18
N PRO A 62 6.63 2.36 19.34
CA PRO A 62 8.08 2.32 19.41
C PRO A 62 8.68 1.00 18.93
N ALA A 63 9.99 1.02 18.65
CA ALA A 63 10.74 -0.18 18.28
C ALA A 63 10.63 -1.27 19.36
N GLY A 64 10.42 -2.52 18.93
CA GLY A 64 10.24 -3.69 19.79
C GLY A 64 8.83 -3.83 20.38
N ALA A 65 7.93 -2.84 20.23
CA ALA A 65 6.56 -2.96 20.71
C ALA A 65 5.70 -3.74 19.71
N ARG A 66 5.02 -4.78 20.20
CA ARG A 66 4.05 -5.53 19.42
C ARG A 66 2.83 -4.68 19.07
N ARG A 67 2.29 -4.85 17.87
CA ARG A 67 1.01 -4.21 17.48
C ARG A 67 -0.18 -5.04 17.94
N ASP A 68 -1.29 -4.34 18.19
CA ASP A 68 -2.59 -4.97 18.43
C ASP A 68 -3.23 -5.36 17.09
N TRP A 69 -2.72 -6.43 16.47
CA TRP A 69 -3.24 -6.92 15.19
C TRP A 69 -4.68 -7.46 15.29
N THR A 70 -5.17 -7.74 16.50
CA THR A 70 -6.58 -8.07 16.75
C THR A 70 -7.45 -6.84 16.57
N ARG A 71 -7.06 -5.71 17.17
CA ARG A 71 -7.72 -4.41 16.95
C ARG A 71 -7.67 -4.01 15.48
N PHE A 72 -6.52 -4.14 14.81
CA PHE A 72 -6.39 -3.82 13.37
C PHE A 72 -7.43 -4.57 12.53
N ARG A 73 -7.54 -5.88 12.74
CA ARG A 73 -8.52 -6.71 12.04
C ARG A 73 -9.97 -6.30 12.34
N SER A 74 -10.27 -5.88 13.57
CA SER A 74 -11.61 -5.47 13.98
C SER A 74 -12.14 -4.23 13.27
N LEU A 75 -11.26 -3.39 12.70
CA LEU A 75 -11.63 -2.18 11.96
C LEU A 75 -12.11 -2.48 10.54
N MET A 76 -11.81 -3.66 10.01
CA MET A 76 -11.96 -3.99 8.59
C MET A 76 -13.14 -4.92 8.33
N VAL A 77 -13.78 -4.79 7.18
CA VAL A 77 -14.71 -5.83 6.69
C VAL A 77 -13.95 -7.12 6.36
N PRO A 78 -14.61 -8.29 6.38
CA PRO A 78 -14.05 -9.48 5.75
C PRO A 78 -13.69 -9.19 4.29
N ASN A 79 -12.51 -9.64 3.85
CA ASN A 79 -11.95 -9.40 2.51
C ASN A 79 -11.57 -7.94 2.22
N ALA A 80 -11.38 -7.09 3.24
CA ALA A 80 -10.82 -5.77 3.03
C ALA A 80 -9.46 -5.84 2.31
N ARG A 81 -9.17 -4.82 1.48
CA ARG A 81 -7.97 -4.80 0.63
C ARG A 81 -7.02 -3.68 1.00
N LEU A 82 -5.76 -4.05 1.24
CA LEU A 82 -4.64 -3.14 1.38
C LEU A 82 -3.82 -3.19 0.10
N MET A 83 -3.67 -2.05 -0.56
CA MET A 83 -3.19 -1.97 -1.92
C MET A 83 -2.10 -0.89 -2.07
N PRO A 84 -0.82 -1.19 -1.79
CA PRO A 84 0.27 -0.29 -2.16
C PRO A 84 0.49 -0.30 -3.66
N THR A 85 0.74 0.88 -4.23
CA THR A 85 1.33 1.01 -5.58
C THR A 85 2.85 0.98 -5.52
N ARG A 86 3.47 0.58 -6.64
CA ARG A 86 4.91 0.66 -6.84
C ARG A 86 5.25 1.16 -8.25
N PRO A 87 6.13 2.16 -8.39
CA PRO A 87 6.69 2.50 -9.69
C PRO A 87 7.64 1.40 -10.14
N MET A 88 7.64 1.12 -11.44
CA MET A 88 8.50 0.12 -12.07
C MET A 88 9.61 0.76 -12.91
N PRO A 89 10.78 0.11 -13.08
CA PRO A 89 11.90 0.67 -13.85
C PRO A 89 11.56 1.03 -15.31
N ASN A 90 10.52 0.40 -15.86
CA ASN A 90 10.03 0.66 -17.22
C ASN A 90 9.06 1.86 -17.31
N GLY A 91 8.92 2.65 -16.24
CA GLY A 91 8.02 3.81 -16.17
C GLY A 91 6.56 3.46 -15.95
N LYS A 92 6.19 2.18 -15.84
CA LYS A 92 4.84 1.75 -15.47
C LYS A 92 4.65 1.72 -13.96
N ALA A 93 3.43 1.43 -13.52
CA ALA A 93 3.10 1.20 -12.11
C ALA A 93 2.50 -0.20 -11.93
N GLU A 94 2.74 -0.77 -10.75
CA GLU A 94 2.12 -2.01 -10.29
C GLU A 94 1.33 -1.76 -9.01
N VAL A 95 0.35 -2.62 -8.77
CA VAL A 95 -0.41 -2.68 -7.52
C VAL A 95 -0.22 -4.06 -6.90
N VAL A 96 -0.01 -4.08 -5.58
CA VAL A 96 -0.12 -5.32 -4.81
C VAL A 96 -1.50 -5.37 -4.18
N MET A 97 -2.13 -6.54 -4.16
CA MET A 97 -3.38 -6.75 -3.45
C MET A 97 -3.11 -7.61 -2.22
N TRP A 98 -3.33 -7.04 -1.04
CA TRP A 98 -3.20 -7.75 0.23
C TRP A 98 -4.56 -7.87 0.93
N SER A 99 -4.81 -9.03 1.52
CA SER A 99 -5.74 -9.14 2.64
C SER A 99 -5.17 -8.43 3.89
N ALA A 100 -5.99 -8.29 4.93
CA ALA A 100 -5.52 -7.80 6.23
C ALA A 100 -4.36 -8.67 6.76
N ASP A 101 -4.43 -10.00 6.60
CA ASP A 101 -3.40 -10.92 7.07
C ASP A 101 -2.14 -10.88 6.22
N ASP A 102 -2.26 -10.74 4.90
CA ASP A 102 -1.11 -10.53 4.04
C ASP A 102 -0.32 -9.28 4.47
N TYR A 103 -1.02 -8.19 4.83
CA TYR A 103 -0.38 -6.99 5.36
C TYR A 103 0.31 -7.23 6.70
N VAL A 104 -0.37 -7.88 7.66
CA VAL A 104 0.21 -8.20 8.98
C VAL A 104 1.48 -9.04 8.81
N ASN A 105 1.44 -10.05 7.95
CA ASN A 105 2.56 -10.96 7.70
C ASN A 105 3.70 -10.28 6.92
N SER A 106 3.37 -9.38 5.98
CA SER A 106 4.37 -8.73 5.11
C SER A 106 5.03 -7.51 5.75
N ALA A 107 4.29 -6.73 6.54
CA ALA A 107 4.75 -5.46 7.09
C ALA A 107 4.98 -5.51 8.60
N GLY A 108 4.23 -6.33 9.34
CA GLY A 108 4.14 -6.22 10.80
C GLY A 108 5.48 -6.30 11.52
N ALA A 109 6.27 -7.36 11.26
CA ALA A 109 7.58 -7.55 11.88
C ALA A 109 8.53 -6.36 11.66
N ARG A 110 8.50 -5.76 10.46
CA ARG A 110 9.35 -4.61 10.13
C ARG A 110 8.90 -3.35 10.88
N LEU A 111 7.59 -3.09 10.95
CA LEU A 111 7.04 -1.94 11.68
C LEU A 111 7.41 -1.99 13.16
N GLU A 112 7.35 -3.18 13.77
CA GLU A 112 7.73 -3.41 15.16
C GLU A 112 9.24 -3.28 15.35
N GLN A 113 10.06 -3.85 14.46
CA GLN A 113 11.53 -3.84 14.61
C GLN A 113 12.12 -2.43 14.57
N MET A 114 11.67 -1.58 13.64
CA MET A 114 12.36 -0.32 13.35
C MET A 114 11.80 0.90 14.11
N GLY A 115 10.70 0.73 14.84
CA GLY A 115 9.90 1.85 15.34
C GLY A 115 9.20 2.56 14.19
N PHE A 116 7.90 2.75 14.34
CA PHE A 116 7.09 3.30 13.27
C PHE A 116 5.95 4.09 13.86
N PHE A 117 5.84 5.34 13.47
CA PHE A 117 4.74 6.21 13.82
C PHE A 117 4.26 6.84 12.53
N GLU A 118 3.03 6.52 12.13
CA GLU A 118 2.38 7.14 11.00
C GLU A 118 1.19 7.94 11.49
N ARG A 119 1.08 9.17 10.99
CA ARG A 119 0.03 10.10 11.39
C ARG A 119 -0.56 10.77 10.17
N GLU A 120 -1.87 10.93 10.16
CA GLU A 120 -2.54 11.82 9.23
C GLU A 120 -2.21 13.29 9.52
N VAL A 121 -1.96 14.05 8.46
CA VAL A 121 -1.73 15.51 8.55
C VAL A 121 -2.78 16.32 7.79
N HIS A 122 -3.46 15.72 6.82
CA HIS A 122 -4.51 16.37 6.04
C HIS A 122 -5.44 15.31 5.45
N ARG A 123 -6.71 15.66 5.23
CA ARG A 123 -7.65 14.80 4.50
C ARG A 123 -8.66 15.59 3.67
N VAL A 124 -9.14 14.97 2.59
CA VAL A 124 -10.38 15.34 1.89
C VAL A 124 -11.37 14.20 2.06
N VAL A 125 -12.62 14.53 2.43
CA VAL A 125 -13.67 13.55 2.72
C VAL A 125 -14.86 13.79 1.79
N GLU A 126 -15.31 12.74 1.12
CA GLU A 126 -16.49 12.73 0.26
C GLU A 126 -17.41 11.57 0.67
N SER A 127 -18.71 11.82 0.80
CA SER A 127 -19.68 10.84 1.28
C SER A 127 -20.95 10.82 0.43
N TYR A 128 -21.48 9.62 0.18
CA TYR A 128 -22.79 9.42 -0.46
C TYR A 128 -23.47 8.17 0.10
N GLY A 129 -24.65 8.34 0.70
CA GLY A 129 -25.34 7.23 1.37
C GLY A 129 -24.45 6.56 2.42
N ASN A 130 -24.21 5.25 2.25
CA ASN A 130 -23.43 4.44 3.19
C ASN A 130 -21.92 4.40 2.91
N ILE A 131 -21.45 5.07 1.86
CA ILE A 131 -20.03 5.08 1.49
C ILE A 131 -19.37 6.41 1.83
N THR A 132 -18.12 6.33 2.28
CA THR A 132 -17.25 7.49 2.51
C THR A 132 -15.87 7.21 1.94
N HIS A 133 -15.33 8.17 1.20
CA HIS A 133 -13.96 8.17 0.70
C HIS A 133 -13.15 9.20 1.48
N VAL A 134 -11.97 8.80 1.95
CA VAL A 134 -11.04 9.67 2.67
C VAL A 134 -9.71 9.65 1.95
N PHE A 135 -9.33 10.77 1.34
CA PHE A 135 -8.02 10.96 0.72
C PHE A 135 -7.09 11.58 1.77
N SER A 136 -6.39 10.72 2.50
CA SER A 136 -5.68 11.00 3.74
C SER A 136 -4.16 11.10 3.52
N THR A 137 -3.62 12.29 3.67
CA THR A 137 -2.17 12.54 3.61
C THR A 137 -1.53 12.13 4.92
N TYR A 138 -0.50 11.27 4.83
CA TYR A 138 0.22 10.77 6.00
C TYR A 138 1.68 11.20 6.02
N GLU A 139 2.25 11.16 7.21
CA GLU A 139 3.68 11.25 7.45
C GLU A 139 4.14 10.12 8.38
N SER A 140 5.24 9.47 8.03
CA SER A 140 5.83 8.37 8.82
C SER A 140 7.18 8.78 9.44
N ARG A 141 7.35 8.49 10.73
CA ARG A 141 8.54 8.77 11.57
C ARG A 141 8.98 7.51 12.32
N ARG A 142 10.24 7.50 12.78
CA ARG A 142 10.81 6.38 13.56
C ARG A 142 10.39 6.44 15.02
N THR A 143 10.22 7.65 15.54
CA THR A 143 9.79 7.92 16.90
C THR A 143 8.50 8.73 16.92
N ALA A 144 7.94 8.92 18.12
CA ALA A 144 6.77 9.78 18.32
C ALA A 144 7.12 11.29 18.29
N ASP A 145 8.41 11.65 18.21
CA ASP A 145 8.85 13.03 18.22
C ASP A 145 8.46 13.73 16.91
N LEU A 146 7.58 14.72 17.03
CA LEU A 146 7.08 15.49 15.89
C LEU A 146 8.09 16.50 15.35
N SER A 147 9.15 16.79 16.11
CA SER A 147 10.26 17.63 15.66
C SER A 147 11.16 16.90 14.65
N GLU A 148 11.15 15.56 14.65
CA GLU A 148 11.84 14.77 13.64
C GLU A 148 11.21 14.98 12.26
N LYS A 149 12.05 15.13 11.24
CA LYS A 149 11.59 15.14 9.84
C LYS A 149 11.01 13.75 9.49
N PRO A 150 9.83 13.67 8.85
CA PRO A 150 9.30 12.38 8.43
C PRO A 150 10.23 11.74 7.40
N PHE A 151 10.44 10.43 7.53
CA PHE A 151 11.25 9.66 6.58
C PHE A 151 10.45 9.23 5.35
N ALA A 152 9.11 9.24 5.45
CA ALA A 152 8.20 8.96 4.37
C ALA A 152 6.93 9.80 4.49
N ARG A 153 6.32 10.11 3.36
CA ARG A 153 4.98 10.71 3.25
C ARG A 153 4.25 10.04 2.10
N GLY A 154 2.94 10.22 2.04
CA GLY A 154 2.13 9.75 0.93
C GLY A 154 0.67 10.01 1.17
N ILE A 155 -0.18 9.39 0.36
CA ILE A 155 -1.63 9.51 0.52
C ILE A 155 -2.27 8.13 0.52
N ASN A 156 -3.09 7.88 1.54
CA ASN A 156 -4.02 6.76 1.61
C ASN A 156 -5.38 7.20 1.03
N SER A 157 -5.83 6.53 -0.03
CA SER A 157 -7.22 6.53 -0.49
C SER A 157 -7.98 5.46 0.28
N ILE A 158 -8.66 5.87 1.35
CA ILE A 158 -9.37 4.98 2.26
C ILE A 158 -10.86 4.98 1.90
N GLN A 159 -11.42 3.78 1.77
CA GLN A 159 -12.85 3.56 1.57
C GLN A 159 -13.46 3.02 2.85
N LEU A 160 -14.51 3.70 3.31
CA LEU A 160 -15.25 3.35 4.52
C LEU A 160 -16.71 3.02 4.20
N LEU A 161 -17.27 2.10 4.98
CA LEU A 161 -18.68 1.73 4.99
C LEU A 161 -19.29 2.11 6.34
N ARG A 162 -20.48 2.74 6.31
CA ARG A 162 -21.40 2.81 7.46
C ARG A 162 -22.47 1.74 7.29
N ASP A 163 -22.54 0.77 8.20
CA ASP A 163 -23.51 -0.34 8.12
C ASP A 163 -24.85 -0.04 8.82
N GLY A 164 -24.95 1.12 9.48
CA GLY A 164 -26.06 1.53 10.34
C GLY A 164 -25.60 1.71 11.79
N ASP A 165 -24.84 0.74 12.30
CA ASP A 165 -24.40 0.70 13.69
C ASP A 165 -23.00 1.31 13.87
N ARG A 166 -22.08 1.01 12.95
CA ARG A 166 -20.67 1.36 13.06
C ARG A 166 -20.00 1.62 11.72
N TRP A 167 -18.78 2.13 11.78
CA TRP A 167 -17.90 2.27 10.63
C TRP A 167 -17.00 1.05 10.43
N TRP A 168 -16.70 0.79 9.16
CA TRP A 168 -15.77 -0.24 8.70
C TRP A 168 -14.82 0.31 7.64
N VAL A 169 -13.59 -0.22 7.61
CA VAL A 169 -12.65 -0.05 6.50
C VAL A 169 -12.92 -1.14 5.46
N VAL A 170 -13.17 -0.71 4.22
CA VAL A 170 -13.39 -1.60 3.06
C VAL A 170 -12.11 -1.80 2.27
N GLY A 171 -11.35 -0.72 2.06
CA GLY A 171 -10.10 -0.78 1.32
C GLY A 171 -9.22 0.43 1.59
N ILE A 172 -7.91 0.23 1.42
CA ILE A 172 -6.89 1.27 1.51
C ILE A 172 -5.99 1.11 0.30
N PHE A 173 -6.01 2.07 -0.61
CA PHE A 173 -5.15 2.14 -1.77
C PHE A 173 -4.18 3.31 -1.57
N TRP A 174 -2.88 3.13 -1.76
CA TRP A 174 -1.94 4.22 -1.46
C TRP A 174 -0.74 4.27 -2.38
N ASP A 175 -0.22 5.48 -2.55
CA ASP A 175 1.06 5.76 -3.17
C ASP A 175 1.91 6.64 -2.25
N ALA A 176 3.22 6.48 -2.35
CA ALA A 176 4.20 7.23 -1.59
C ALA A 176 4.71 8.45 -2.39
N GLU A 177 4.96 9.53 -1.67
CA GLU A 177 5.68 10.67 -2.21
C GLU A 177 7.10 10.27 -2.63
N ARG A 178 7.55 10.77 -3.78
CA ARG A 178 8.89 10.55 -4.32
C ARG A 178 9.25 11.67 -5.30
N PRO A 179 10.53 11.84 -5.68
CA PRO A 179 10.89 12.81 -6.72
C PRO A 179 10.08 12.60 -8.01
N GLY A 180 9.46 13.68 -8.51
CA GLY A 180 8.57 13.64 -9.67
C GLY A 180 7.15 13.14 -9.39
N ASN A 181 6.82 12.89 -8.12
CA ASN A 181 5.48 12.60 -7.62
C ASN A 181 5.33 13.22 -6.22
N GLU A 182 5.50 14.54 -6.16
CA GLU A 182 5.30 15.33 -4.95
C GLU A 182 3.83 15.38 -4.56
N ILE A 183 3.54 15.44 -3.26
CA ILE A 183 2.16 15.61 -2.79
C ILE A 183 1.65 17.00 -3.21
N PRO A 184 0.55 17.09 -3.97
CA PRO A 184 -0.01 18.38 -4.38
C PRO A 184 -0.36 19.26 -3.18
N ALA A 185 -0.10 20.57 -3.28
CA ALA A 185 -0.31 21.52 -2.19
C ALA A 185 -1.73 21.51 -1.61
N LYS A 186 -2.75 21.22 -2.43
CA LYS A 186 -4.16 21.10 -1.99
C LYS A 186 -4.41 19.95 -1.00
N TYR A 187 -3.49 18.99 -0.90
CA TYR A 187 -3.55 17.85 0.00
C TYR A 187 -2.55 17.98 1.16
N LEU A 188 -1.99 19.17 1.38
CA LEU A 188 -1.14 19.46 2.52
C LEU A 188 -1.89 20.33 3.55
N PRO A 189 -1.49 20.30 4.83
CA PRO A 189 -1.97 21.25 5.83
C PRO A 189 -1.78 22.69 5.34
N ARG A 190 -2.74 23.56 5.65
CA ARG A 190 -2.63 25.00 5.41
C ARG A 190 -1.91 25.70 6.56
#